data_AF-A0A9J6GSH0-F1
#
_entry.id   AF-A0A9J6GSH0-F1
#
_cell.length_a   1.000
_cell.length_b   1.000
_cell.length_c   1.000
_cell.angle_alpha   90.00
_cell.angle_beta   90.00
_cell.angle_gamma   90.00
#
_symmetry.space_group_name_H-M   'P 1'
#
loop_
_entity.id
_entity.type
_entity.pdbx_description
1 polymer ?
#
loop_
_entity_poly.entity_id
_entity_poly.type
_entity_poly.pdbx_seq_one_letter_code
_entity_poly.pdbx_strand_id
1 'polypeptide(L)'
;MASYYDIVETLLVNRSWTRFLHGYSRCVVAHSHDQWIGFEDRVSLRAKRPILSRTLGLAVWDVNMDDFAGDYGPSWPLLQEVRDLVQSLNVYRTVTDTLPIRV
;
A
#
# COMPACT_ATOMS: atom_id res chain seq x y z
N MET A 1 -1.42 17.19 1.68
CA MET A 1 -1.17 15.74 1.90
C MET A 1 -2.55 15.11 2.04
N ALA A 2 -2.80 13.99 1.36
CA ALA A 2 -4.09 13.29 1.38
C ALA A 2 -3.86 11.85 1.85
N SER A 3 -4.81 11.30 2.61
CA SER A 3 -4.76 9.90 3.04
C SER A 3 -5.12 8.96 1.89
N TYR A 4 -4.89 7.66 2.04
CA TYR A 4 -5.32 6.68 1.04
C TYR A 4 -6.85 6.65 0.91
N TYR A 5 -7.59 6.72 2.02
CA TYR A 5 -9.05 6.71 1.99
C TYR A 5 -9.64 7.96 1.30
N ASP A 6 -9.06 9.16 1.50
CA ASP A 6 -9.48 10.39 0.79
C ASP A 6 -9.29 10.25 -0.73
N ILE A 7 -8.17 9.63 -1.13
CA ILE A 7 -7.85 9.42 -2.54
C ILE A 7 -8.82 8.41 -3.15
N VAL A 8 -9.10 7.30 -2.47
CA VAL A 8 -10.05 6.29 -2.96
C VAL A 8 -11.44 6.91 -3.08
N GLU A 9 -11.90 7.68 -2.09
CA GLU A 9 -13.17 8.40 -2.17
C GLU A 9 -13.23 9.30 -3.42
N THR A 10 -12.19 10.12 -3.62
CA THR A 10 -12.08 11.03 -4.76
C THR A 10 -12.21 10.28 -6.10
N LEU A 11 -11.50 9.17 -6.25
CA LEU A 11 -11.50 8.37 -7.48
C LEU A 11 -12.80 7.58 -7.69
N LEU A 12 -13.54 7.26 -6.62
CA LEU A 12 -14.83 6.59 -6.69
C LEU A 12 -15.96 7.55 -7.04
N VAL A 13 -15.97 8.73 -6.42
CA VAL A 13 -17.00 9.77 -6.63
C VAL A 13 -16.81 10.46 -7.97
N ASN A 14 -15.57 10.69 -8.41
CA ASN A 14 -15.27 11.41 -9.64
C ASN A 14 -14.64 10.50 -10.71
N ARG A 15 -15.45 10.07 -11.68
CA ARG A 15 -15.01 9.21 -12.78
C ARG A 15 -14.19 9.91 -13.88
N SER A 16 -13.96 11.22 -13.78
CA SER A 16 -13.12 11.96 -14.74
C SER A 16 -11.62 11.72 -14.55
N TRP A 17 -11.22 11.17 -13.40
CA TRP A 17 -9.81 10.91 -13.10
C TRP A 17 -9.29 9.73 -13.91
N THR A 18 -8.14 9.94 -14.56
CA THR A 18 -7.41 8.88 -15.25
C THR A 18 -6.31 8.35 -14.34
N ARG A 19 -6.27 7.03 -14.13
CA ARG A 19 -5.31 6.33 -13.27
C ARG A 19 -4.35 5.48 -14.11
N PHE A 20 -3.06 5.54 -13.82
CA PHE A 20 -2.05 4.64 -14.40
C PHE A 20 -0.93 4.30 -13.43
N LEU A 21 -0.25 3.17 -13.65
CA LEU A 21 0.98 2.80 -12.94
C LEU A 21 2.19 3.41 -13.66
N HIS A 22 2.97 4.23 -12.96
CA HIS A 22 4.17 4.82 -13.55
C HIS A 22 5.34 3.81 -13.51
N GLY A 23 5.83 3.42 -14.70
CA GLY A 23 6.75 2.29 -14.85
C GLY A 23 8.10 2.43 -14.14
N TYR A 24 8.64 3.66 -14.09
CA TYR A 24 9.95 3.90 -13.45
C TYR A 24 9.86 3.95 -11.93
N SER A 25 8.90 4.73 -11.39
CA SER A 25 8.74 4.89 -9.93
C SER A 25 8.00 3.72 -9.29
N ARG A 26 7.24 2.92 -10.07
CA ARG A 26 6.36 1.86 -9.58
C ARG A 26 5.37 2.38 -8.53
N CYS A 27 4.87 3.59 -8.77
CA CYS A 27 3.81 4.24 -8.00
C CYS A 27 2.62 4.48 -8.92
N VAL A 28 1.42 4.56 -8.34
CA VAL A 28 0.23 4.93 -9.11
C VAL A 28 0.15 6.45 -9.16
N VAL A 29 -0.28 6.93 -10.32
CA VAL A 29 -0.60 8.33 -10.55
C VAL A 29 -2.05 8.40 -11.02
N ALA A 30 -2.83 9.31 -10.44
CA ALA A 30 -4.12 9.71 -10.96
C ALA A 30 -4.09 11.20 -11.33
N HIS A 31 -4.77 11.58 -12.40
CA HIS A 31 -4.85 12.97 -12.82
C HIS A 31 -6.20 13.33 -13.42
N SER A 32 -6.58 14.60 -13.27
CA SER A 32 -7.75 15.22 -13.87
C SER A 32 -7.47 16.71 -14.07
N HIS A 33 -7.63 17.20 -15.30
CA HIS A 33 -7.31 18.59 -15.69
C HIS A 33 -5.89 19.01 -15.25
N ASP A 34 -5.79 19.95 -14.31
CA ASP A 34 -4.55 20.50 -13.76
C ASP A 34 -4.12 19.84 -12.44
N GLN A 35 -4.87 18.84 -11.97
CA GLN A 35 -4.61 18.12 -10.71
C GLN A 35 -3.94 16.77 -10.95
N TRP A 36 -2.99 16.44 -10.08
CA TRP A 36 -2.23 15.19 -10.10
C TRP A 36 -2.06 14.66 -8.67
N ILE A 37 -2.25 13.35 -8.49
CA ILE A 37 -2.08 12.66 -7.22
C ILE A 37 -1.16 11.45 -7.45
N GLY A 38 0.00 11.45 -6.81
CA GLY A 38 0.85 10.27 -6.70
C GLY A 38 0.55 9.53 -5.40
N PHE A 39 0.29 8.23 -5.47
CA PHE A 39 -0.09 7.44 -4.30
C PHE A 39 0.32 5.96 -4.43
N GLU A 40 0.16 5.23 -3.33
CA GLU A 40 0.33 3.78 -3.28
C GLU A 40 -1.03 3.08 -3.27
N ASP A 41 -1.13 1.97 -3.99
CA ASP A 41 -2.22 1.02 -3.87
C ASP A 41 -1.68 -0.42 -3.90
N ARG A 42 -2.57 -1.40 -3.87
CA ARG A 42 -2.18 -2.82 -3.90
C ARG A 42 -1.35 -3.19 -5.14
N VAL A 43 -1.57 -2.52 -6.28
CA VAL A 43 -0.82 -2.77 -7.52
C VAL A 43 0.60 -2.22 -7.43
N SER A 44 0.77 -0.98 -6.95
CA SER A 44 2.12 -0.40 -6.79
C SER A 44 2.92 -1.11 -5.70
N LEU A 45 2.28 -1.52 -4.59
CA LEU A 45 2.93 -2.32 -3.55
C LEU A 45 3.45 -3.64 -4.13
N ARG A 46 2.65 -4.37 -4.91
CA ARG A 46 3.10 -5.59 -5.60
C ARG A 46 4.27 -5.34 -6.54
N ALA A 47 4.25 -4.23 -7.27
CA ALA A 47 5.33 -3.85 -8.18
C ALA A 47 6.66 -3.59 -7.44
N LYS A 48 6.63 -3.30 -6.12
CA LYS A 48 7.81 -3.14 -5.28
C LYS A 48 8.40 -4.46 -4.77
N ARG A 49 7.77 -5.62 -5.01
CA ARG A 49 8.31 -6.93 -4.57
C ARG A 49 9.80 -7.17 -4.90
N PRO A 50 10.32 -6.82 -6.10
CA PRO A 50 11.75 -7.00 -6.42
C PRO A 50 12.68 -6.05 -5.66
N ILE A 51 12.14 -4.95 -5.13
CA ILE A 51 12.89 -4.03 -4.26
C ILE A 51 12.92 -4.63 -2.87
N LEU A 52 11.76 -5.05 -2.35
CA LEU A 52 11.61 -5.60 -1.00
C LEU A 52 12.54 -6.81 -0.77
N SER A 53 12.68 -7.70 -1.76
CA SER A 53 13.59 -8.85 -1.69
C SER A 53 15.07 -8.51 -1.51
N ARG A 54 15.44 -7.23 -1.65
CA ARG A 54 16.81 -6.69 -1.49
C ARG A 54 16.94 -5.78 -0.28
N THR A 55 15.96 -5.75 0.61
CA THR A 55 15.91 -4.86 1.79
C THR A 55 15.72 -5.66 3.08
N LEU A 56 15.95 -5.02 4.23
CA LEU A 56 15.76 -5.63 5.56
C LEU A 56 14.30 -5.61 6.04
N GLY A 57 13.40 -4.93 5.32
CA GLY A 57 12.00 -4.83 5.67
C GLY A 57 11.34 -3.62 5.02
N LEU A 58 10.10 -3.35 5.42
CA LEU A 58 9.30 -2.22 4.94
C LEU A 58 8.80 -1.41 6.13
N ALA A 59 8.93 -0.08 6.05
CA ALA A 59 8.31 0.84 6.98
C ALA A 59 7.06 1.45 6.33
N VAL A 60 5.95 1.50 7.08
CA VAL A 60 4.69 2.10 6.64
C VAL A 60 4.49 3.41 7.39
N TRP A 61 4.23 4.49 6.65
CA TRP A 61 3.88 5.79 7.21
C TRP A 61 2.57 6.30 6.58
N ASP A 62 1.48 6.40 7.31
CA ASP A 62 1.23 5.78 8.62
C ASP A 62 -0.07 4.97 8.54
N VAL A 63 -0.28 4.15 9.57
CA VAL A 63 -1.40 3.21 9.60
C VAL A 63 -2.76 3.92 9.60
N ASN A 64 -2.86 5.12 10.16
CA ASN A 64 -4.13 5.85 10.26
C ASN A 64 -4.55 6.48 8.93
N MET A 65 -3.67 6.50 7.93
CA MET A 65 -3.98 6.98 6.58
C MET A 65 -4.41 5.87 5.61
N ASP A 66 -4.41 4.60 6.05
CA ASP A 66 -4.99 3.49 5.27
C ASP A 66 -6.54 3.56 5.32
N ASP A 67 -7.25 2.81 4.48
CA ASP A 67 -8.70 2.59 4.64
C ASP A 67 -8.93 1.61 5.81
N PHE A 68 -8.63 2.07 7.03
CA PHE A 68 -8.64 1.26 8.24
C PHE A 68 -10.05 0.82 8.65
N ALA A 69 -11.06 1.63 8.33
CA ALA A 69 -12.47 1.33 8.59
C ALA A 69 -13.05 0.37 7.55
N GLY A 70 -12.49 0.35 6.33
CA GLY A 70 -13.05 -0.41 5.22
C GLY A 70 -14.27 0.27 4.60
N ASP A 71 -14.30 1.60 4.57
CA ASP A 71 -15.41 2.36 3.99
C ASP A 71 -15.48 2.18 2.47
N TYR A 72 -14.36 1.86 1.83
CA TYR A 72 -14.24 1.71 0.39
C TYR A 72 -13.80 0.29 -0.04
N GLY A 73 -13.83 -0.67 0.87
CA GLY A 73 -13.43 -2.04 0.62
C GLY A 73 -13.07 -2.82 1.89
N PRO A 74 -12.21 -3.85 1.80
CA PRO A 74 -11.70 -4.52 2.99
C PRO A 74 -10.88 -3.55 3.85
N SER A 75 -11.03 -3.62 5.17
CA SER A 75 -10.25 -2.80 6.10
C SER A 75 -8.75 -3.05 5.98
N TRP A 76 -7.94 -2.01 6.19
CA TRP A 76 -6.48 -2.06 6.13
C TRP A 76 -5.91 -2.59 4.79
N PRO A 77 -6.43 -2.19 3.62
CA PRO A 77 -6.10 -2.84 2.35
C PRO A 77 -4.61 -2.72 1.99
N LEU A 78 -3.94 -1.62 2.33
CA LEU A 78 -2.52 -1.46 2.07
C LEU A 78 -1.67 -2.25 3.06
N LEU A 79 -2.00 -2.18 4.35
CA LEU A 79 -1.27 -2.92 5.38
C LEU A 79 -1.39 -4.43 5.20
N GLN A 80 -2.56 -4.93 4.78
CA GLN A 80 -2.75 -6.33 4.41
C GLN A 80 -1.86 -6.75 3.24
N GLU A 81 -1.76 -5.93 2.19
CA GLU A 81 -0.88 -6.21 1.06
C GLU A 81 0.60 -6.18 1.47
N VAL A 82 1.00 -5.27 2.35
CA VAL A 82 2.36 -5.24 2.93
C VAL A 82 2.65 -6.52 3.71
N ARG A 83 1.73 -6.96 4.59
CA ARG A 83 1.85 -8.22 5.34
C ARG A 83 2.05 -9.39 4.38
N ASP A 84 1.21 -9.50 3.36
CA ASP A 84 1.26 -10.61 2.40
C ASP A 84 2.57 -10.59 1.60
N LEU A 85 3.05 -9.41 1.20
CA LEU A 85 4.34 -9.25 0.53
C LEU A 85 5.51 -9.70 1.41
N VAL A 86 5.54 -9.26 2.68
CA VAL A 86 6.58 -9.65 3.64
C VAL A 86 6.54 -11.16 3.90
N GLN A 87 5.37 -11.74 4.15
CA GLN A 87 5.21 -13.18 4.38
C GLN A 87 5.57 -14.03 3.16
N SER A 88 5.32 -13.53 1.94
CA SER A 88 5.67 -14.23 0.71
C SER A 88 7.17 -14.31 0.45
N LEU A 89 7.96 -13.47 1.12
CA LEU A 89 9.41 -13.44 1.00
C LEU A 89 10.00 -14.30 2.11
N ASN A 90 10.39 -15.52 1.75
CA ASN A 90 11.02 -16.51 2.65
C ASN A 90 12.34 -16.04 3.30
N VAL A 91 12.78 -14.81 3.00
CA VAL A 91 13.91 -14.11 3.61
C VAL A 91 13.55 -13.58 5.01
N TYR A 92 12.28 -13.21 5.23
CA TYR A 92 11.78 -12.80 6.54
C TYR A 92 11.30 -14.03 7.31
N ARG A 93 12.25 -14.79 7.88
CA ARG A 93 11.91 -15.89 8.78
C ARG A 93 11.26 -15.31 10.04
N THR A 94 10.02 -15.71 10.34
CA THR A 94 9.34 -15.30 11.56
C THR A 94 10.17 -15.77 12.76
N VAL A 95 10.77 -14.84 13.51
CA VAL A 95 11.56 -15.15 14.72
C VAL A 95 10.64 -15.55 15.89
N THR A 96 9.32 -15.39 15.74
CA THR A 96 8.32 -15.64 16.78
C THR A 96 8.23 -17.08 17.25
N ASP A 97 8.69 -18.07 16.47
CA ASP A 97 8.71 -19.47 16.91
C ASP A 97 9.70 -19.74 18.05
N THR A 98 10.56 -18.77 18.40
CA THR A 98 11.60 -18.92 19.43
C THR A 98 11.44 -18.03 20.66
N LEU A 99 10.49 -17.08 20.66
CA LEU A 99 10.27 -16.22 21.81
C LEU A 99 8.87 -16.47 22.39
N PRO A 100 8.76 -17.25 23.47
CA PRO A 100 7.50 -17.35 24.19
C PRO A 100 7.21 -15.97 24.78
N ILE A 101 6.25 -15.25 24.19
CA ILE A 101 5.62 -14.13 24.88
C ILE A 101 4.83 -14.77 26.02
N ARG A 102 5.46 -14.85 27.19
CA ARG A 102 4.77 -15.18 28.43
C ARG A 102 3.97 -13.93 28.81
N VAL A 103 2.66 -14.04 28.65
CA VAL A 103 1.67 -13.12 29.25
C VAL A 103 1.60 -13.38 30.75
#